data_AF-A0A526V464-F1
#
_entry.id   AF-A0A526V464-F1
#
_cell.length_a   1.000
_cell.length_b   1.000
_cell.length_c   1.000
_cell.angle_alpha   90.00
_cell.angle_beta   90.00
_cell.angle_gamma   90.00
#
_symmetry.space_group_name_H-M   'P 1'
#
loop_
_entity.id
_entity.type
_entity.pdbx_description
1 polymer ?
#
loop_
_entity_poly.entity_id
_entity_poly.type
_entity_poly.pdbx_seq_one_letter_code
_entity_poly.pdbx_strand_id
1 'polypeptide(L)'
;MSSNAPTTAEVRPFPNAKVAPATEAPEVPVQPVSLPPAEAPAKKKRSVRSFLLPVIGAALLGAGAWYGYDYWTTGRFMISTDDAYVQADMAFISPKISGYVDQVKVSENQQVKAGDPLL
;
A
#
# COMPACT_ATOMS: atom_id res chain seq x y z
N MET A 1 -53.99 -78.90 6.88
CA MET A 1 -53.02 -79.77 7.59
C MET A 1 -51.75 -79.74 6.75
N SER A 2 -50.82 -78.83 7.06
CA SER A 2 -49.55 -79.13 7.77
C SER A 2 -48.66 -80.09 6.97
N SER A 3 -47.38 -79.90 6.72
CA SER A 3 -46.36 -78.90 7.07
C SER A 3 -45.07 -79.37 6.38
N ASN A 4 -44.09 -78.47 6.25
CA ASN A 4 -42.64 -78.74 6.18
C ASN A 4 -42.04 -79.25 4.86
N ALA A 5 -41.47 -78.29 4.11
CA ALA A 5 -40.34 -78.55 3.21
C ALA A 5 -39.03 -78.52 4.04
N PRO A 6 -38.17 -79.55 3.95
CA PRO A 6 -36.81 -79.44 4.46
C PRO A 6 -35.86 -78.93 3.38
N THR A 7 -35.31 -77.75 3.62
CA THR A 7 -34.09 -77.21 3.03
C THR A 7 -32.95 -78.23 3.17
N THR A 8 -32.41 -78.72 2.05
CA THR A 8 -31.18 -79.51 2.03
C THR A 8 -30.11 -78.73 1.27
N ALA A 9 -29.00 -78.46 1.96
CA ALA A 9 -27.88 -77.67 1.51
C ALA A 9 -27.04 -78.43 0.47
N GLU A 10 -26.76 -77.79 -0.65
CA GLU A 10 -25.88 -78.32 -1.70
C GLU A 10 -24.42 -77.99 -1.38
N VAL A 11 -23.63 -79.05 -1.11
CA VAL A 11 -22.20 -78.98 -0.82
C VAL A 11 -21.43 -78.89 -2.14
N ARG A 12 -20.79 -77.75 -2.40
CA ARG A 12 -19.86 -77.58 -3.54
C ARG A 12 -18.47 -78.08 -3.15
N PRO A 13 -17.86 -79.03 -3.88
CA PRO A 13 -16.46 -79.39 -3.66
C PRO A 13 -15.52 -78.33 -4.26
N PHE A 14 -14.54 -77.88 -3.48
CA PHE A 14 -13.34 -77.17 -3.95
C PHE A 14 -12.15 -78.16 -4.06
N PRO A 15 -10.95 -77.74 -4.50
CA PRO A 15 -10.46 -77.71 -5.86
C PRO A 15 -9.31 -78.72 -6.07
N ASN A 16 -9.13 -79.27 -7.28
CA ASN A 16 -7.91 -80.04 -7.58
C ASN A 16 -6.84 -79.12 -8.17
N ALA A 17 -5.88 -78.73 -7.33
CA ALA A 17 -4.61 -78.17 -7.76
C ALA A 17 -3.67 -79.32 -8.17
N LYS A 18 -3.17 -79.27 -9.41
CA LYS A 18 -1.96 -80.00 -9.81
C LYS A 18 -0.91 -79.00 -10.30
N VAL A 19 0.06 -78.80 -9.42
CA VAL A 19 1.38 -78.16 -9.55
C VAL A 19 2.23 -79.11 -10.44
N ALA A 20 3.14 -78.76 -11.35
CA ALA A 20 4.13 -77.68 -11.55
C ALA A 20 4.82 -77.93 -12.93
N PRO A 21 5.93 -77.25 -13.34
CA PRO A 21 6.31 -75.83 -13.28
C PRO A 21 7.00 -75.33 -14.60
N ALA A 22 7.38 -74.05 -14.64
CA ALA A 22 8.41 -73.43 -15.50
C ALA A 22 8.13 -73.37 -17.01
N THR A 23 8.39 -72.32 -17.79
CA THR A 23 8.93 -70.97 -17.62
C THR A 23 8.75 -70.40 -19.02
N GLU A 24 7.88 -69.41 -19.22
CA GLU A 24 8.08 -68.38 -20.25
C GLU A 24 7.08 -67.25 -20.04
N ALA A 25 7.61 -66.12 -19.58
CA ALA A 25 7.02 -64.80 -19.65
C ALA A 25 8.20 -63.84 -19.86
N PRO A 26 8.00 -62.62 -20.36
CA PRO A 26 7.06 -62.14 -21.38
C PRO A 26 7.78 -61.25 -22.42
N GLU A 27 7.32 -61.17 -23.68
CA GLU A 27 7.90 -60.23 -24.64
C GLU A 27 6.96 -59.05 -24.93
N VAL A 28 7.23 -57.91 -24.28
CA VAL A 28 6.74 -56.56 -24.61
C VAL A 28 7.82 -55.58 -24.09
N PRO A 29 8.04 -54.37 -24.65
CA PRO A 29 8.30 -53.90 -26.01
C PRO A 29 9.61 -53.07 -26.10
N VAL A 30 10.10 -52.67 -27.28
CA VAL A 30 11.09 -51.57 -27.41
C VAL A 30 10.62 -50.50 -28.40
N GLN A 31 9.90 -49.51 -27.88
CA GLN A 31 9.74 -48.20 -28.51
C GLN A 31 11.03 -47.39 -28.26
N PRO A 32 11.58 -46.65 -29.24
CA PRO A 32 12.67 -45.74 -28.96
C PRO A 32 12.20 -44.64 -28.00
N VAL A 33 12.83 -44.58 -26.84
CA VAL A 33 12.60 -43.59 -25.79
C VAL A 33 13.00 -42.21 -26.31
N SER A 34 12.02 -41.33 -26.52
CA SER A 34 12.29 -39.90 -26.68
C SER A 34 12.74 -39.31 -25.34
N LEU A 35 13.97 -38.78 -25.30
CA LEU A 35 14.48 -38.03 -24.15
C LEU A 35 13.59 -36.80 -23.89
N PRO A 36 13.08 -36.58 -22.66
CA PRO A 36 12.40 -35.34 -22.34
C PRO A 36 13.42 -34.17 -22.42
N PRO A 37 13.04 -33.00 -22.96
CA PRO A 37 13.91 -31.84 -22.96
C PRO A 37 14.34 -31.49 -21.53
N ALA A 38 15.64 -31.26 -21.33
CA ALA A 38 16.17 -30.76 -20.07
C ALA A 38 15.52 -29.41 -19.75
N GLU A 39 14.71 -29.38 -18.68
CA GLU A 39 14.00 -28.21 -18.22
C GLU A 39 14.98 -27.16 -17.70
N ALA A 40 15.08 -26.02 -18.40
CA ALA A 40 15.91 -24.91 -17.97
C ALA A 40 15.38 -24.32 -16.64
N PRO A 41 16.24 -23.92 -15.70
CA PRO A 41 15.80 -23.50 -14.37
C PRO A 41 14.94 -22.24 -14.48
N ALA A 42 13.67 -22.34 -14.04
CA ALA A 42 12.76 -21.22 -13.97
C ALA A 42 13.32 -20.16 -13.01
N LYS A 43 13.67 -18.98 -13.54
CA LYS A 43 14.12 -17.84 -12.71
C LYS A 43 12.97 -17.44 -11.78
N LYS A 44 13.19 -17.61 -10.47
CA LYS A 44 12.25 -17.23 -9.41
C LYS A 44 11.91 -15.75 -9.59
N LYS A 45 10.68 -15.42 -10.00
CA LYS A 45 10.19 -14.03 -10.09
C LYS A 45 10.32 -13.42 -8.69
N ARG A 46 11.32 -12.56 -8.49
CA ARG A 46 11.42 -11.78 -7.24
C ARG A 46 10.13 -11.00 -7.10
N SER A 47 9.40 -11.26 -6.02
CA SER A 47 8.14 -10.61 -5.71
C SER A 47 8.35 -9.10 -5.72
N VAL A 48 7.56 -8.38 -6.51
CA VAL A 48 7.55 -6.91 -6.63
C VAL A 48 7.49 -6.24 -5.25
N ARG A 49 6.89 -6.94 -4.28
CA ARG A 49 6.80 -6.59 -2.86
C ARG A 49 8.16 -6.39 -2.18
N SER A 50 9.20 -7.08 -2.63
CA SER A 50 10.57 -6.95 -2.13
C SER A 50 11.24 -5.63 -2.52
N PHE A 51 10.77 -4.97 -3.58
CA PHE A 51 11.28 -3.66 -4.01
C PHE A 51 10.36 -2.53 -3.54
N LEU A 52 9.06 -2.77 -3.45
CA LEU A 52 8.08 -1.80 -2.94
C LEU A 52 8.34 -1.41 -1.47
N LEU A 53 8.68 -2.36 -0.61
CA LEU A 53 8.88 -2.09 0.82
C LEU A 53 10.01 -1.07 1.11
N PRO A 54 11.23 -1.20 0.55
CA PRO A 54 12.28 -0.22 0.78
C PRO A 54 11.99 1.14 0.13
N VAL A 55 11.28 1.17 -1.01
CA VAL A 55 10.88 2.43 -1.67
C VAL A 55 9.90 3.20 -0.79
N ILE A 56 8.89 2.54 -0.22
CA ILE A 56 7.94 3.16 0.71
C ILE A 56 8.69 3.63 1.97
N GLY A 57 9.60 2.81 2.51
CA GLY A 57 10.42 3.20 3.66
C GLY A 57 11.25 4.46 3.39
N ALA A 58 11.92 4.52 2.24
CA ALA A 58 12.71 5.69 1.83
C ALA A 58 11.81 6.93 1.62
N ALA A 59 10.63 6.77 1.02
CA ALA A 59 9.68 7.85 0.84
C ALA A 59 9.17 8.42 2.18
N LEU A 60 8.83 7.55 3.13
CA LEU A 60 8.40 7.97 4.47
C LEU A 60 9.51 8.68 5.24
N LEU A 61 10.74 8.16 5.18
CA LEU A 61 11.90 8.81 5.81
C LEU A 61 12.19 10.18 5.16
N GLY A 62 12.13 10.27 3.84
CA GLY A 62 12.32 11.52 3.11
C GLY A 62 11.25 12.56 3.46
N ALA A 63 9.97 12.15 3.49
CA ALA A 63 8.86 13.03 3.88
C ALA A 63 8.99 13.50 5.34
N GLY A 64 9.34 12.59 6.26
CA GLY A 64 9.56 12.92 7.67
C GLY A 64 10.74 13.87 7.88
N ALA A 65 11.84 13.68 7.17
CA ALA A 65 13.00 14.57 7.24
C ALA A 65 12.68 15.96 6.67
N TRP A 66 11.98 16.03 5.54
CA TRP A 66 11.56 17.29 4.93
C TRP A 66 10.61 18.07 5.84
N TYR A 67 9.56 17.41 6.35
CA TYR A 67 8.61 18.03 7.28
C TYR A 67 9.28 18.46 8.59
N GLY A 68 10.15 17.60 9.14
CA GLY A 68 10.90 17.91 10.37
C GLY A 68 11.83 19.11 10.20
N TYR A 69 12.48 19.23 9.03
CA TYR A 69 13.29 20.39 8.69
C TYR A 69 12.45 21.68 8.63
N ASP A 70 11.35 21.67 7.87
CA ASP A 70 10.47 22.83 7.73
C ASP A 70 9.86 23.26 9.07
N TYR A 71 9.45 22.30 9.90
CA TYR A 71 8.95 22.59 11.24
C TYR A 71 10.01 23.25 12.14
N TRP A 72 11.27 22.78 12.08
CA TRP A 72 12.36 23.30 12.90
C TRP A 72 12.80 24.70 12.49
N THR A 73 12.82 24.99 11.18
CA THR A 73 13.26 26.28 10.63
C THR A 73 12.14 27.31 10.60
N THR A 74 10.91 26.88 10.35
CA THR A 74 9.81 27.77 9.94
C THR A 74 8.58 27.58 10.83
N GLY A 75 8.04 26.35 10.85
CA GLY A 75 6.72 26.08 11.44
C GLY A 75 6.62 26.41 12.93
N ARG A 76 7.67 26.13 13.72
CA ARG A 76 7.68 26.39 15.17
C ARG A 76 7.61 27.86 15.56
N PHE A 77 7.78 28.78 14.61
CA PHE A 77 7.76 30.22 14.84
C PHE A 77 6.51 30.90 14.27
N MET A 78 5.67 30.16 13.55
CA MET A 78 4.45 30.71 12.97
C MET A 78 3.37 30.75 14.05
N ILE A 79 2.99 31.98 14.43
CA ILE A 79 1.85 32.24 15.29
C ILE A 79 0.66 32.53 14.37
N SER A 80 -0.31 31.62 14.34
CA SER A 80 -1.58 31.83 13.64
C SER A 80 -2.61 32.40 14.60
N THR A 81 -3.24 33.50 14.21
CA THR A 81 -4.42 34.04 14.90
C THR A 81 -5.58 34.01 13.92
N ASP A 82 -6.68 33.37 14.31
CA ASP A 82 -7.97 33.57 13.65
C ASP A 82 -8.61 34.85 14.20
N ASP A 83 -9.03 35.75 13.31
CA ASP A 83 -9.76 36.98 13.63
C ASP A 83 -9.04 37.94 14.60
N ALA A 84 -7.82 38.36 14.24
CA ALA A 84 -7.08 39.38 14.98
C ALA A 84 -7.74 40.76 14.84
N TYR A 85 -8.60 41.14 15.79
CA TYR A 85 -9.07 42.52 15.93
C TYR A 85 -7.99 43.37 16.59
N VAL A 86 -7.57 44.44 15.91
CA VAL A 86 -6.66 45.45 16.47
C VAL A 86 -7.49 46.59 17.07
N GLN A 87 -7.34 46.82 18.38
CA GLN A 87 -7.87 48.02 19.02
C GLN A 87 -6.86 49.15 18.84
N ALA A 88 -7.28 50.22 18.17
CA ALA A 88 -6.48 51.43 18.02
C ALA A 88 -7.02 52.50 18.97
N ASP A 89 -6.16 53.04 19.84
CA ASP A 89 -6.49 54.21 20.63
C ASP A 89 -6.39 55.46 19.76
N MET A 90 -7.52 56.12 19.54
CA MET A 90 -7.58 57.36 18.76
C MET A 90 -7.63 58.56 19.69
N ALA A 91 -6.72 59.51 19.49
CA ALA A 91 -6.73 60.80 20.18
C ALA A 91 -7.07 61.92 19.19
N PHE A 92 -8.00 62.79 19.58
CA PHE A 92 -8.31 63.98 18.79
C PHE A 92 -7.26 65.07 19.08
N ILE A 93 -6.51 65.47 18.06
CA ILE A 93 -5.58 66.60 18.11
C ILE A 93 -6.20 67.77 17.36
N SER A 94 -6.28 68.92 18.04
CA SER A 94 -6.71 70.18 17.42
C SER A 94 -5.48 71.03 17.08
N PRO A 95 -5.47 71.70 15.91
CA PRO A 95 -4.43 72.67 15.59
C PRO A 95 -4.49 73.85 16.56
N LYS A 96 -3.31 74.36 16.98
CA LYS A 96 -3.22 75.55 17.84
C LYS A 96 -3.57 76.85 17.13
N ILE A 97 -3.68 76.83 15.80
CA ILE A 97 -3.95 77.97 14.93
C ILE A 97 -5.18 77.67 14.06
N SER A 98 -5.93 78.70 13.72
CA SER A 98 -7.03 78.60 12.77
C SER A 98 -6.48 78.44 11.35
N GLY A 99 -6.87 77.37 10.66
CA GLY A 99 -6.47 77.09 9.29
C GLY A 99 -7.35 76.01 8.67
N TYR A 100 -7.40 75.97 7.34
CA TYR A 100 -8.15 74.96 6.58
C TYR A 100 -7.21 73.82 6.17
N VAL A 101 -7.72 72.59 6.18
CA VAL A 101 -7.01 71.43 5.63
C VAL A 101 -7.05 71.53 4.10
N ASP A 102 -5.87 71.67 3.49
CA ASP A 102 -5.74 71.79 2.03
C ASP A 102 -5.76 70.43 1.34
N GLN A 103 -5.07 69.42 1.89
CA GLN A 103 -4.98 68.08 1.31
C GLN A 103 -4.59 67.00 2.33
N VAL A 104 -5.07 65.78 2.12
CA VAL A 104 -4.66 64.56 2.84
C VAL A 104 -4.01 63.62 1.83
N LYS A 105 -2.74 63.27 2.04
CA LYS A 105 -1.91 62.55 1.07
C LYS A 105 -1.81 61.04 1.31
N VAL A 106 -2.83 60.47 1.94
CA VAL A 106 -2.91 59.04 2.17
C VAL A 106 -4.31 58.52 1.89
N SER A 107 -4.33 57.27 1.44
CA SER A 107 -5.55 56.53 1.19
C SER A 107 -5.56 55.26 2.03
N GLU A 108 -6.76 54.83 2.41
CA GLU A 108 -6.96 53.54 3.06
C GLU A 108 -6.35 52.41 2.23
N ASN A 109 -5.62 51.51 2.89
CA ASN A 109 -4.95 50.36 2.28
C ASN A 109 -4.00 50.72 1.12
N GLN A 110 -3.35 51.89 1.18
CA GLN A 110 -2.36 52.28 0.18
C GLN A 110 -1.22 51.25 0.09
N GLN A 111 -0.94 50.77 -1.11
CA GLN A 111 0.20 49.89 -1.35
C GLN A 111 1.50 50.72 -1.36
N VAL A 112 2.46 50.33 -0.53
CA VAL A 112 3.74 51.03 -0.35
C VAL A 112 4.93 50.11 -0.61
N LYS A 113 6.06 50.69 -1.01
CA LYS A 113 7.35 50.02 -1.19
C LYS A 113 8.30 50.40 -0.07
N ALA A 114 9.36 49.61 0.11
CA ALA A 114 10.40 49.93 1.07
C ALA A 114 11.04 51.30 0.74
N GLY A 115 11.00 52.21 1.71
CA GLY A 115 11.48 53.58 1.55
C GLY A 115 10.39 54.61 1.27
N ASP A 116 9.13 54.20 1.06
CA ASP A 116 8.03 55.15 0.91
C ASP A 116 7.66 55.77 2.26
N PRO A 117 7.43 57.10 2.30
CA PRO A 117 6.95 57.77 3.52
C PRO A 117 5.48 57.41 3.77
N LEU A 118 5.19 56.99 5.00
CA LEU A 118 3.84 56.80 5.53
C LEU A 118 3.40 58.14 6.15
N LEU A 119 2.56 58.88 5.44
CA LEU A 119 2.09 60.21 5.85
C LEU A 119 0.67 60.19 6.44
#